data_AF-A0A3D3X2Y2-F1
#
_entry.id   AF-A0A3D3X2Y2-F1
#
_cell.length_a   1.000
_cell.length_b   1.000
_cell.length_c   1.000
_cell.angle_alpha   90.00
_cell.angle_beta   90.00
_cell.angle_gamma   90.00
#
_symmetry.space_group_name_H-M   'P 1'
#
loop_
_entity.id
_entity.type
_entity.pdbx_description
1 polymer ?
#
loop_
_entity_poly.entity_id
_entity_poly.type
_entity_poly.pdbx_seq_one_letter_code
_entity_poly.pdbx_strand_id
1 'polypeptide(L)'
;MKNAVIKQGGRTVIAMAHVPALPGSPDYKLHEGMQKLHDWVGRDIEALQSGGVDAIMFGNEFDRPYVLKAPPEGLAALTAVVTEAKKT
;
A
#
# COMPACT_ATOMS: atom_id res chain seq x y z
N MET A 1 19.57 -3.16 14.14
CA MET A 1 18.17 -2.85 14.53
C MET A 1 18.14 -2.82 16.05
N LYS A 2 18.18 -1.65 16.70
CA LYS A 2 18.37 -1.59 18.18
C LYS A 2 17.20 -0.98 18.97
N ASN A 3 16.14 -0.50 18.32
CA ASN A 3 14.92 -0.05 19.00
C ASN A 3 13.71 -0.75 18.38
N ALA A 4 12.83 -1.31 19.22
CA ALA A 4 11.54 -1.82 18.77
C ALA A 4 10.69 -0.63 18.27
N VAL A 5 10.23 -0.70 17.02
CA VAL A 5 9.39 0.34 16.40
C VAL A 5 8.02 0.41 17.08
N ILE A 6 7.49 -0.74 17.50
CA ILE A 6 6.21 -0.86 18.20
C ILE A 6 6.47 -1.29 19.64
N LYS A 7 6.03 -0.48 20.61
CA LYS A 7 6.19 -0.76 22.05
C LYS A 7 4.99 -1.53 22.57
N GLN A 8 5.22 -2.69 23.19
CA GLN A 8 4.18 -3.39 23.95
C GLN A 8 3.72 -2.54 25.16
N GLY A 9 2.42 -2.58 25.45
CA GLY A 9 1.81 -1.84 26.57
C GLY A 9 1.40 -0.40 26.27
N GLY A 10 1.74 0.14 25.09
CA GLY A 10 1.20 1.40 24.56
C GLY A 10 -0.01 1.18 23.63
N ARG A 11 -0.79 2.24 23.37
CA ARG A 11 -1.77 2.22 22.27
C ARG A 11 -0.99 2.38 20.97
N THR A 12 -1.09 1.40 20.07
CA THR A 12 -0.47 1.43 18.74
C THR A 12 -1.54 1.74 17.70
N VAL A 13 -1.24 2.66 16.79
CA VAL A 13 -2.07 3.00 15.63
C VAL A 13 -1.40 2.45 14.37
N ILE A 14 -2.04 1.45 13.77
CA ILE A 14 -1.66 0.92 12.45
C ILE A 14 -2.68 1.44 11.45
N ALA A 15 -2.24 2.30 10.55
CA ALA A 15 -3.10 2.83 9.49
C ALA A 15 -2.92 2.03 8.19
N MET A 16 -3.85 2.22 7.25
CA MET A 16 -3.81 1.55 5.96
C MET A 16 -3.61 2.56 4.83
N ALA A 17 -2.58 2.33 4.01
CA ALA A 17 -2.45 2.94 2.70
C ALA A 17 -3.14 2.03 1.68
N HIS A 18 -4.13 2.57 0.97
CA HIS A 18 -4.90 1.79 0.01
C HIS A 18 -4.30 1.96 -1.38
N VAL A 19 -3.86 0.86 -1.97
CA VAL A 19 -3.34 0.85 -3.34
C VAL A 19 -4.53 0.84 -4.31
N PRO A 20 -4.57 1.76 -5.29
CA PRO A 20 -5.58 1.72 -6.34
C PRO A 20 -5.61 0.37 -7.07
N ALA A 21 -6.67 0.15 -7.86
CA ALA A 21 -6.82 -1.08 -8.65
C ALA A 21 -5.53 -1.42 -9.40
N LEU A 22 -5.08 -2.65 -9.24
CA LEU A 22 -3.83 -3.17 -9.80
C LEU A 22 -4.03 -3.70 -11.23
N PRO A 23 -2.95 -3.84 -12.03
CA PRO A 23 -3.01 -4.56 -13.29
C PRO A 23 -3.78 -5.88 -13.18
N GLY A 24 -4.72 -6.11 -14.12
CA GLY A 24 -5.61 -7.26 -14.12
C GLY A 24 -6.99 -7.00 -13.48
N SER A 25 -7.11 -5.99 -12.61
CA SER A 25 -8.40 -5.61 -12.02
C SER A 25 -9.27 -4.82 -13.00
N PRO A 26 -10.62 -4.98 -12.97
CA PRO A 26 -11.55 -4.25 -13.84
C PRO A 26 -11.38 -2.73 -13.83
N ASP A 27 -11.08 -2.15 -12.66
CA ASP A 27 -10.95 -0.70 -12.47
C ASP A 27 -9.52 -0.17 -12.77
N TYR A 28 -8.59 -1.03 -13.21
CA TYR A 28 -7.24 -0.60 -13.55
C TYR A 28 -7.21 0.24 -14.82
N LYS A 29 -6.65 1.45 -14.70
CA LYS A 29 -6.54 2.40 -15.81
C LYS A 29 -5.18 2.29 -16.47
N LEU A 30 -5.11 1.49 -17.53
CA LEU A 30 -3.87 1.18 -18.25
C LEU A 30 -3.07 2.42 -18.68
N HIS A 31 -3.76 3.50 -19.11
CA HIS A 31 -3.11 4.73 -19.58
C HIS A 31 -2.41 5.53 -18.46
N GLU A 32 -2.79 5.33 -17.20
CA GLU A 32 -2.17 6.01 -16.05
C GLU A 32 -0.94 5.24 -15.52
N GLY A 33 -0.89 3.93 -15.78
CA GLY A 33 0.27 3.08 -15.49
C GLY A 33 0.64 2.95 -14.00
N MET A 34 1.78 2.32 -13.74
CA MET A 34 2.29 2.07 -12.39
C MET A 34 2.67 3.34 -11.63
N GLN A 35 3.13 4.40 -12.33
CA GLN A 35 3.55 5.64 -11.67
C GLN A 35 2.40 6.26 -10.86
N LYS A 36 1.17 6.19 -11.37
CA LYS A 36 -0.01 6.66 -10.63
C LYS A 36 -0.18 5.95 -9.29
N LEU A 37 0.08 4.64 -9.24
CA LEU A 37 -0.05 3.85 -8.01
C LEU A 37 1.03 4.25 -7.00
N HIS A 38 2.26 4.45 -7.45
CA HIS A 38 3.35 4.95 -6.61
C HIS A 38 3.06 6.35 -6.06
N ASP A 39 2.62 7.29 -6.91
CA ASP A 39 2.29 8.65 -6.50
C ASP A 39 1.11 8.68 -5.52
N TRP A 40 0.09 7.83 -5.75
CA TRP A 40 -1.06 7.71 -4.85
C TRP A 40 -0.61 7.26 -3.47
N VAL A 41 0.13 6.15 -3.41
CA VAL A 41 0.59 5.57 -2.14
C VAL A 41 1.59 6.48 -1.45
N GLY A 42 2.44 7.19 -2.19
CA GLY A 42 3.36 8.20 -1.63
C GLY A 42 2.61 9.30 -0.87
N ARG A 43 1.53 9.84 -1.45
CA ARG A 43 0.68 10.85 -0.80
C ARG A 43 0.01 10.30 0.47
N ASP A 44 -0.50 9.07 0.42
CA ASP A 44 -1.09 8.42 1.60
C ASP A 44 -0.03 8.24 2.71
N ILE A 45 1.17 7.78 2.37
CA ILE A 45 2.27 7.61 3.35
C ILE A 45 2.62 8.93 4.01
N GLU A 46 2.82 10.00 3.22
CA GLU A 46 3.15 11.33 3.75
C GLU A 46 2.06 11.82 4.72
N ALA A 47 0.79 11.69 4.34
CA ALA A 47 -0.33 12.07 5.17
C ALA A 47 -0.38 11.25 6.47
N LEU A 48 -0.27 9.92 6.37
CA LEU A 48 -0.31 9.01 7.53
C LEU A 48 0.85 9.24 8.49
N GLN A 49 2.07 9.41 7.98
CA GLN A 49 3.24 9.74 8.79
C GLN A 49 3.07 11.08 9.49
N SER A 50 2.58 12.11 8.80
CA SER A 50 2.30 13.42 9.41
C SER A 50 1.24 13.34 10.50
N GLY A 51 0.30 12.38 10.39
CA GLY A 51 -0.73 12.09 11.39
C GLY A 51 -0.22 11.32 12.61
N GLY A 52 1.03 10.88 12.62
CA GLY A 52 1.67 10.23 13.79
C GLY A 52 1.29 8.77 13.98
N VAL A 53 0.99 8.04 12.90
CA VAL A 53 0.73 6.58 12.98
C VAL A 53 2.03 5.83 13.28
N ASP A 54 1.94 4.73 14.04
CA ASP A 54 3.10 3.93 14.42
C ASP A 54 3.55 2.99 13.29
N ALA A 55 2.61 2.57 12.45
CA ALA A 55 2.86 1.69 11.31
C ALA A 55 1.84 1.89 10.18
N ILE A 56 2.25 1.50 8.97
CA ILE A 56 1.41 1.51 7.78
C ILE A 56 1.29 0.07 7.25
N MET A 57 0.07 -0.38 7.06
CA MET A 57 -0.29 -1.60 6.34
C MET A 57 -0.72 -1.23 4.92
N PHE A 58 -0.33 -2.03 3.94
CA PHE A 58 -0.72 -1.83 2.54
C PHE A 58 -1.85 -2.80 2.16
N GLY A 59 -2.90 -2.30 1.52
CA GLY A 59 -4.04 -3.10 1.09
C GLY A 59 -4.47 -2.79 -0.34
N ASN A 60 -4.88 -3.80 -1.09
CA ASN A 60 -5.35 -3.71 -2.49
C ASN A 60 -6.90 -3.80 -2.58
N GLU A 61 -7.61 -3.14 -1.67
CA GLU A 61 -9.07 -3.19 -1.53
C GLU A 61 -9.84 -2.80 -2.81
N PHE A 62 -9.20 -2.07 -3.72
CA PHE A 62 -9.75 -1.67 -5.01
C PHE A 62 -9.73 -2.77 -6.08
N ASP A 63 -9.12 -3.93 -5.82
CA ASP A 63 -9.11 -5.09 -6.73
C ASP A 63 -10.43 -5.88 -6.67
N ARG A 64 -11.52 -5.21 -7.04
CA ARG A 64 -12.86 -5.82 -7.06
C ARG A 64 -13.23 -6.30 -8.46
N PRO A 65 -13.93 -7.45 -8.60
CA PRO A 65 -14.42 -8.32 -7.53
C PRO A 65 -13.29 -9.14 -6.90
N TYR A 66 -13.42 -9.44 -5.60
CA TYR A 66 -12.41 -10.23 -4.89
C TYR A 66 -12.33 -11.65 -5.43
N VAL A 67 -11.11 -12.16 -5.53
CA VAL A 67 -10.80 -13.52 -5.94
C VAL A 67 -10.12 -14.27 -4.80
N LEU A 68 -10.36 -15.58 -4.72
CA LEU A 68 -9.72 -16.43 -3.69
C LEU A 68 -8.22 -16.64 -3.95
N LYS A 69 -7.77 -16.41 -5.18
CA LYS A 69 -6.37 -16.53 -5.59
C LYS A 69 -5.94 -15.26 -6.30
N ALA A 70 -4.98 -14.55 -5.71
CA ALA A 70 -4.41 -13.35 -6.31
C ALA A 70 -3.75 -13.69 -7.66
N PRO A 71 -4.00 -12.90 -8.71
CA PRO A 71 -3.37 -13.12 -10.00
C PRO A 71 -1.89 -12.68 -9.96
N PRO A 72 -1.00 -13.30 -10.78
CA PRO A 72 0.43 -12.98 -10.78
C PRO A 72 0.74 -11.50 -11.01
N GLU A 73 -0.01 -10.83 -11.88
CA GLU A 73 0.15 -9.41 -12.18
C GLU A 73 -0.17 -8.52 -10.98
N GLY A 74 -1.21 -8.84 -10.20
CA GLY A 74 -1.55 -8.14 -8.97
C GLY A 74 -0.47 -8.33 -7.90
N LEU A 75 0.05 -9.55 -7.74
CA LEU A 75 1.15 -9.84 -6.82
C LEU A 75 2.41 -9.04 -7.19
N ALA A 76 2.77 -9.01 -8.47
CA ALA A 76 3.93 -8.27 -8.96
C ALA A 76 3.76 -6.75 -8.77
N ALA A 77 2.57 -6.22 -9.10
CA ALA A 77 2.28 -4.80 -8.99
C ALA A 77 2.27 -4.32 -7.54
N LEU A 78 1.60 -5.04 -6.63
CA LEU A 78 1.58 -4.70 -5.21
C LEU A 78 2.99 -4.75 -4.60
N THR A 79 3.78 -5.76 -4.98
CA THR A 79 5.18 -5.89 -4.55
C THR A 79 6.01 -4.70 -5.01
N ALA A 80 5.85 -4.26 -6.27
CA ALA A 80 6.54 -3.09 -6.80
C ALA A 80 6.16 -1.82 -6.02
N VAL A 81 4.87 -1.60 -5.77
CA VAL A 81 4.36 -0.45 -5.00
C VAL A 81 4.97 -0.40 -3.59
N VAL A 82 4.92 -1.51 -2.85
CA VAL A 82 5.46 -1.59 -1.48
C VAL A 82 6.99 -1.45 -1.46
N THR A 83 7.69 -1.96 -2.48
CA THR A 83 9.14 -1.81 -2.59
C THR A 83 9.55 -0.37 -2.83
N GLU A 84 8.82 0.34 -3.69
CA GLU A 84 9.08 1.75 -3.97
C GLU A 84 8.80 2.63 -2.75
N ALA A 85 7.74 2.34 -1.99
CA ALA A 85 7.39 3.03 -0.74
C ALA A 85 8.48 3.00 0.34
N LYS A 86 9.44 2.06 0.26
CA LYS A 86 10.58 1.98 1.19
C LYS A 86 11.71 2.96 0.85
N LYS A 87 11.73 3.52 -0.36
CA LYS A 87 12.81 4.42 -0.82
C LYS A 87 12.60 5.86 -0.38
N THR A 88 11.36 6.26 -0.13
CA THR A 88 10.97 7.50 0.56
C THR A 88 11.23 7.40 2.06
#